data_AF-A0A847LG98-F1
#
_entry.id   AF-A0A847LG98-F1
#
_cell.length_a   1.000
_cell.length_b   1.000
_cell.length_c   1.000
_cell.angle_alpha   90.00
_cell.angle_beta   90.00
_cell.angle_gamma   90.00
#
_symmetry.space_group_name_H-M   'P 1'
#
loop_
_entity.id
_entity.type
_entity.pdbx_description
1 polymer ?
#
loop_
_entity_poly.entity_id
_entity_poly.type
_entity_poly.pdbx_seq_one_letter_code
_entity_poly.pdbx_strand_id
1 'polypeptide(L)'
;MRTLLRFFAIPLVTVGLLAGSALARPPATAISTDGDPLTDDPIAMCVPVTQGKGSFFGNILGSMLNLPKTVKINEIGFLFNALSMEAFQATPDQPGSFHSKVVLPYLKNSKELADSLKLRRTARQIKFQVVSNEMKKVKELTDDQKKALLGYLSQQVGAPIVILAKSPLPSFLPEPGPCMIPIGIERVDAKSGQRLGLETSAICVLDIDAEGKKLFSVKEAIDNDTLDLVIAHENGHAIMFDMYGKKFSEIERISTNGHDTPYITDQGLGYIEGWAEAFEAVYGPANPKLKEKDRKKYNISEFLFGRQDPVRRERYIWARPTGKKTGILKNGSQLMATEGVIAGLFYDLLTSRAINAPFEKCVTAMLVFQPQSFMDFVRAWVKLFPDDKKTLYRVVLENTNYAIMDRQAIDLYAASYQAKLAFVQKKGSKEDFSKARAAYTSFKEDLYKKAMSGDTLFANVGPQLWFTGKLKLEEKKAGLFDLKTKIAKKLGQDPNVWEFRLDLNTVTAKMLKAIGFDEATAEKIVTERQKRGFFTGEPVKLLGETAGQEAFAKVKSQTGLAAYTPKGPTPPDTAASLLWPEDIEKLPVAGEN
;
A
#
# COMPACT_ATOMS: atom_id res chain seq x y z
N MET A 1 -0.87 61.39 38.07
CA MET A 1 -1.75 60.21 38.18
C MET A 1 -2.20 59.87 36.77
N ARG A 2 -1.54 58.96 36.06
CA ARG A 2 -1.38 57.51 36.31
C ARG A 2 -2.69 56.74 36.11
N THR A 3 -2.55 55.69 35.30
CA THR A 3 -3.25 54.39 35.37
C THR A 3 -4.75 54.37 35.12
N LEU A 4 -5.12 53.74 33.99
CA LEU A 4 -6.02 52.58 33.88
C LEU A 4 -6.81 52.66 32.56
N LEU A 5 -6.25 52.12 31.48
CA LEU A 5 -6.97 51.56 30.31
C LEU A 5 -5.94 51.13 29.26
N ARG A 6 -5.06 50.20 29.66
CA ARG A 6 -4.08 49.51 28.82
C ARG A 6 -4.01 48.04 29.22
N PHE A 7 -5.15 47.35 29.32
CA PHE A 7 -5.18 45.90 29.41
C PHE A 7 -6.51 45.42 28.81
N PHE A 8 -6.46 44.31 28.06
CA PHE A 8 -7.55 43.67 27.30
C PHE A 8 -7.75 44.05 25.83
N ALA A 9 -6.65 44.27 25.10
CA ALA A 9 -6.58 43.90 23.69
C ALA A 9 -5.45 42.88 23.50
N ILE A 10 -5.74 41.77 22.81
CA ILE A 10 -4.88 40.61 22.46
C ILE A 10 -4.88 39.51 23.56
N PRO A 11 -5.29 38.23 23.25
CA PRO A 11 -4.99 37.52 22.00
C PRO A 11 -6.17 36.81 21.31
N LEU A 12 -6.42 37.15 20.03
CA LEU A 12 -7.21 36.31 19.11
C LEU A 12 -6.41 35.83 17.89
N VAL A 13 -5.07 35.90 17.94
CA VAL A 13 -4.18 35.47 16.82
C VAL A 13 -3.26 34.30 17.22
N THR A 14 -3.47 33.70 18.39
CA THR A 14 -2.65 32.58 18.91
C THR A 14 -3.36 31.21 18.86
N VAL A 15 -4.25 30.99 17.88
CA VAL A 15 -4.87 29.67 17.64
C VAL A 15 -4.37 29.00 16.34
N GLY A 16 -3.66 29.73 15.48
CA GLY A 16 -3.17 29.21 14.19
C GLY A 16 -1.95 28.27 14.25
N LEU A 17 -1.41 27.96 15.43
CA LEU A 17 -0.18 27.16 15.58
C LEU A 17 -0.29 25.97 16.54
N LEU A 18 -1.51 25.61 16.98
CA LEU A 18 -1.80 24.34 17.67
C LEU A 18 -2.88 23.50 16.98
N ALA A 19 -3.45 23.96 15.88
CA ALA A 19 -4.49 23.24 15.12
C ALA A 19 -3.95 22.13 14.20
N GLY A 20 -2.70 21.68 14.38
CA GLY A 20 -2.12 20.54 13.66
C GLY A 20 -1.97 19.26 14.50
N SER A 21 -2.29 19.30 15.79
CA SER A 21 -1.89 18.21 16.70
C SER A 21 -2.84 17.90 17.87
N ALA A 22 -4.06 18.45 17.94
CA ALA A 22 -4.93 18.25 19.12
C ALA A 22 -6.38 17.79 18.86
N LEU A 23 -6.79 17.54 17.61
CA LEU A 23 -8.06 16.85 17.35
C LEU A 23 -7.80 15.85 16.21
N ALA A 24 -7.45 14.61 16.57
CA ALA A 24 -7.68 13.51 15.64
C ALA A 24 -9.17 13.61 15.26
N ARG A 25 -9.48 13.75 13.96
CA ARG A 25 -10.86 13.66 13.50
C ARG A 25 -11.43 12.37 14.09
N PRO A 26 -12.64 12.37 14.66
CA PRO A 26 -13.26 11.13 15.06
C PRO A 26 -13.25 10.18 13.85
N PRO A 27 -13.06 8.87 14.05
CA PRO A 27 -13.08 7.90 12.98
C PRO A 27 -14.34 8.12 12.13
N ALA A 28 -14.17 8.10 10.80
CA ALA A 28 -15.30 8.14 9.91
C ALA A 28 -15.98 6.76 9.94
N THR A 29 -16.99 6.60 10.80
CA THR A 29 -17.91 5.48 10.70
C THR A 29 -18.97 5.85 9.65
N ALA A 30 -19.39 4.89 8.81
CA ALA A 30 -20.28 5.09 7.65
C ALA A 30 -19.62 5.80 6.43
N ILE A 31 -18.49 5.29 5.95
CA ILE A 31 -17.90 5.72 4.66
C ILE A 31 -18.84 5.35 3.49
N SER A 32 -19.53 4.22 3.62
CA SER A 32 -20.57 3.82 2.67
C SER A 32 -21.93 4.38 3.07
N THR A 33 -22.72 4.68 2.04
CA THR A 33 -24.14 5.04 2.12
C THR A 33 -25.06 3.83 2.29
N ASP A 34 -24.53 2.61 2.19
CA ASP A 34 -25.28 1.37 2.37
C ASP A 34 -25.82 1.29 3.82
N GLY A 35 -27.12 1.06 3.97
CA GLY A 35 -27.80 0.95 5.25
C GLY A 35 -27.92 -0.48 5.77
N ASP A 36 -27.73 -1.49 4.92
CA ASP A 36 -28.09 -2.86 5.25
C ASP A 36 -27.17 -3.43 6.34
N PRO A 37 -27.68 -4.30 7.23
CA PRO A 37 -26.88 -4.95 8.26
C PRO A 37 -26.04 -6.11 7.67
N LEU A 38 -24.92 -6.41 8.32
CA LEU A 38 -24.18 -7.65 8.03
C LEU A 38 -25.04 -8.87 8.36
N THR A 39 -24.68 -10.02 7.78
CA THR A 39 -25.22 -11.31 8.20
C THR A 39 -24.80 -11.62 9.64
N ASP A 40 -25.50 -12.56 10.28
CA ASP A 40 -25.23 -12.95 11.68
C ASP A 40 -23.81 -13.53 11.88
N ASP A 41 -23.24 -14.12 10.82
CA ASP A 41 -21.89 -14.69 10.80
C ASP A 41 -21.06 -14.12 9.64
N PRO A 42 -20.54 -12.88 9.77
CA PRO A 42 -19.77 -12.23 8.72
C PRO A 42 -18.31 -12.70 8.65
N ILE A 43 -17.87 -13.52 9.61
CA ILE A 43 -16.51 -14.06 9.73
C ILE A 43 -16.58 -15.58 9.85
N ALA A 44 -15.83 -16.28 9.01
CA ALA A 44 -15.65 -17.73 9.07
C ALA A 44 -14.20 -18.06 9.48
N MET A 45 -14.02 -18.45 10.74
CA MET A 45 -12.72 -18.93 11.24
C MET A 45 -12.47 -20.36 10.72
N CYS A 46 -11.39 -20.54 9.98
CA CYS A 46 -11.08 -21.77 9.27
C CYS A 46 -9.64 -22.23 9.53
N VAL A 47 -9.41 -23.52 9.34
CA VAL A 47 -8.07 -24.12 9.27
C VAL A 47 -7.92 -24.86 7.94
N PRO A 48 -6.76 -24.74 7.25
CA PRO A 48 -6.51 -25.53 6.05
C PRO A 48 -6.58 -27.03 6.34
N VAL A 49 -7.18 -27.81 5.44
CA VAL A 49 -7.21 -29.27 5.54
C VAL A 49 -5.83 -29.82 5.16
N THR A 50 -5.07 -30.24 6.17
CA THR A 50 -3.74 -30.85 6.01
C THR A 50 -3.88 -32.37 5.85
N GLN A 51 -4.39 -32.82 4.70
CA GLN A 51 -4.45 -34.24 4.33
C GLN A 51 -3.99 -34.45 2.87
N GLY A 52 -2.71 -34.18 2.58
CA GLY A 52 -1.91 -34.85 1.53
C GLY A 52 -2.10 -34.46 0.05
N LYS A 53 -1.00 -34.62 -0.71
CA LYS A 53 -0.86 -34.63 -2.19
C LYS A 53 -1.21 -33.34 -2.96
N GLY A 54 -0.93 -32.15 -2.42
CA GLY A 54 -0.93 -30.91 -3.23
C GLY A 54 0.18 -30.94 -4.30
N SER A 55 -0.16 -30.70 -5.57
CA SER A 55 0.73 -30.86 -6.74
C SER A 55 1.38 -29.55 -7.24
N PHE A 56 1.82 -28.66 -6.35
CA PHE A 56 2.62 -27.51 -6.81
C PHE A 56 4.08 -27.90 -7.10
N PHE A 57 4.60 -28.93 -6.40
CA PHE A 57 5.92 -29.54 -6.63
C PHE A 57 5.83 -31.06 -6.42
N GLY A 58 5.62 -31.84 -7.48
CA GLY A 58 5.89 -33.29 -7.53
C GLY A 58 5.21 -34.21 -6.49
N ASN A 59 4.50 -35.23 -6.97
CA ASN A 59 3.83 -36.24 -6.14
C ASN A 59 4.82 -37.08 -5.33
N ILE A 60 4.87 -36.88 -4.00
CA ILE A 60 5.35 -37.73 -2.86
C ILE A 60 5.79 -36.80 -1.70
N LEU A 61 6.18 -35.55 -1.99
CA LEU A 61 6.69 -34.58 -1.00
C LEU A 61 5.59 -33.87 -0.17
N GLY A 62 4.36 -33.78 -0.67
CA GLY A 62 3.31 -32.92 -0.11
C GLY A 62 2.82 -33.28 1.31
N SER A 63 2.90 -34.54 1.73
CA SER A 63 2.57 -34.94 3.12
C SER A 63 3.69 -34.67 4.11
N MET A 64 4.96 -34.68 3.67
CA MET A 64 6.12 -34.28 4.49
C MET A 64 6.21 -32.76 4.67
N LEU A 65 5.66 -31.99 3.73
CA LEU A 65 5.75 -30.52 3.70
C LEU A 65 4.51 -29.79 4.25
N ASN A 66 3.51 -30.54 4.74
CA ASN A 66 2.26 -30.01 5.31
C ASN A 66 1.48 -29.07 4.36
N LEU A 67 1.45 -29.40 3.05
CA LEU A 67 0.72 -28.61 2.06
C LEU A 67 -0.80 -28.78 2.23
N PRO A 68 -1.60 -27.70 2.08
CA PRO A 68 -3.07 -27.80 2.07
C PRO A 68 -3.57 -28.69 0.95
N LYS A 69 -4.66 -29.41 1.21
CA LYS A 69 -5.38 -30.14 0.16
C LYS A 69 -5.97 -29.15 -0.85
N THR A 70 -5.71 -29.37 -2.14
CA THR A 70 -6.25 -28.57 -3.24
C THR A 70 -7.37 -29.30 -3.97
N VAL A 71 -8.33 -28.54 -4.49
CA VAL A 71 -9.44 -29.02 -5.33
C VAL A 71 -9.58 -28.17 -6.57
N LYS A 72 -10.10 -28.75 -7.65
CA LYS A 72 -10.45 -28.03 -8.88
C LYS A 72 -11.90 -27.58 -8.84
N ILE A 73 -12.14 -26.29 -9.01
CA ILE A 73 -13.45 -25.65 -9.06
C ILE A 73 -13.71 -25.17 -10.48
N ASN A 74 -14.60 -25.86 -11.19
CA ASN A 74 -14.96 -25.56 -12.58
C ASN A 74 -16.24 -24.72 -12.70
N GLU A 75 -16.63 -24.02 -11.64
CA GLU A 75 -17.81 -23.16 -11.63
C GLU A 75 -17.50 -21.81 -12.27
N ILE A 76 -18.28 -21.43 -13.29
CA ILE A 76 -18.08 -20.18 -14.04
C ILE A 76 -18.04 -18.95 -13.14
N GLY A 77 -18.87 -18.92 -12.10
CA GLY A 77 -18.90 -17.84 -11.12
C GLY A 77 -17.60 -17.70 -10.35
N PHE A 78 -17.06 -18.81 -9.86
CA PHE A 78 -15.76 -18.85 -9.21
C PHE A 78 -14.64 -18.44 -10.17
N LEU A 79 -14.61 -19.02 -11.38
CA LEU A 79 -13.58 -18.73 -12.40
C LEU A 79 -13.62 -17.30 -12.94
N PHE A 80 -14.73 -16.59 -12.77
CA PHE A 80 -14.84 -15.17 -13.10
C PHE A 80 -14.01 -14.29 -12.15
N ASN A 81 -13.86 -14.70 -10.88
CA ASN A 81 -13.19 -13.91 -9.84
C ASN A 81 -11.83 -14.49 -9.39
N ALA A 82 -11.70 -15.81 -9.33
CA ALA A 82 -10.51 -16.47 -8.80
C ALA A 82 -9.31 -16.40 -9.76
N LEU A 83 -8.08 -16.32 -9.23
CA LEU A 83 -6.86 -16.32 -10.04
C LEU A 83 -6.66 -17.62 -10.85
N SER A 84 -7.13 -18.75 -10.32
CA SER A 84 -7.01 -20.06 -10.95
C SER A 84 -8.27 -20.90 -10.71
N MET A 85 -8.31 -22.09 -11.32
CA MET A 85 -9.34 -23.09 -11.01
C MET A 85 -9.06 -23.87 -9.72
N GLU A 86 -7.93 -23.64 -9.07
CA GLU A 86 -7.56 -24.37 -7.87
C GLU A 86 -7.97 -23.60 -6.62
N ALA A 87 -8.52 -24.31 -5.64
CA ALA A 87 -8.87 -23.80 -4.33
C ALA A 87 -8.30 -24.69 -3.22
N PHE A 88 -7.92 -24.10 -2.08
CA PHE A 88 -7.61 -24.87 -0.88
C PHE A 88 -8.89 -25.34 -0.21
N GLN A 89 -8.90 -26.58 0.29
CA GLN A 89 -9.92 -27.00 1.23
C GLN A 89 -9.60 -26.50 2.64
N ALA A 90 -10.60 -25.90 3.28
CA ALA A 90 -10.53 -25.49 4.66
C ALA A 90 -11.76 -25.97 5.43
N THR A 91 -11.57 -26.34 6.70
CA THR A 91 -12.66 -26.70 7.61
C THR A 91 -12.84 -25.61 8.66
N PRO A 92 -14.02 -25.49 9.29
CA PRO A 92 -14.18 -24.65 10.48
C PRO A 92 -13.09 -24.93 11.52
N ASP A 93 -12.60 -23.88 12.14
CA ASP A 93 -11.64 -23.99 13.22
C ASP A 93 -12.29 -24.67 14.45
N GLN A 94 -11.45 -25.29 15.28
CA GLN A 94 -11.91 -26.02 16.46
C GLN A 94 -12.41 -25.02 17.53
N PRO A 95 -13.60 -25.21 18.12
CA PRO A 95 -14.14 -24.29 19.14
C PRO A 95 -13.22 -24.04 20.35
N GLY A 96 -12.28 -24.96 20.58
CA GLY A 96 -11.29 -24.90 21.66
C GLY A 96 -10.07 -24.00 21.39
N SER A 97 -9.82 -23.60 20.14
CA SER A 97 -8.58 -22.94 19.72
C SER A 97 -8.44 -21.51 20.26
N PHE A 98 -7.23 -20.96 20.22
CA PHE A 98 -6.98 -19.54 20.52
C PHE A 98 -7.79 -18.62 19.59
N HIS A 99 -7.79 -18.90 18.28
CA HIS A 99 -8.52 -18.08 17.32
C HIS A 99 -10.02 -18.11 17.54
N SER A 100 -10.61 -19.27 17.82
CA SER A 100 -12.05 -19.38 18.07
C SER A 100 -12.47 -18.78 19.42
N LYS A 101 -11.63 -18.89 20.47
CA LYS A 101 -11.97 -18.39 21.81
C LYS A 101 -11.60 -16.94 22.09
N VAL A 102 -10.60 -16.41 21.39
CA VAL A 102 -10.01 -15.10 21.71
C VAL A 102 -10.09 -14.16 20.51
N VAL A 103 -9.60 -14.58 19.34
CA VAL A 103 -9.58 -13.73 18.15
C VAL A 103 -10.98 -13.46 17.63
N LEU A 104 -11.79 -14.50 17.41
CA LEU A 104 -13.14 -14.37 16.84
C LEU A 104 -14.05 -13.48 17.71
N PRO A 105 -14.14 -13.65 19.05
CA PRO A 105 -14.92 -12.74 19.89
C PRO A 105 -14.42 -11.30 19.86
N TYR A 106 -13.09 -11.08 19.84
CA TYR A 106 -12.53 -9.74 19.70
C TYR A 106 -13.01 -9.08 18.39
N LEU A 107 -12.84 -9.78 17.27
CA LEU A 107 -13.22 -9.29 15.94
C LEU A 107 -14.73 -9.06 15.81
N LYS A 108 -15.59 -9.97 16.32
CA LYS A 108 -17.05 -9.80 16.31
C LYS A 108 -17.52 -8.58 17.12
N ASN A 109 -16.75 -8.14 18.11
CA ASN A 109 -17.08 -6.99 18.96
C ASN A 109 -16.46 -5.66 18.47
N SER A 110 -15.59 -5.68 17.45
CA SER A 110 -15.00 -4.46 16.88
C SER A 110 -15.99 -3.74 15.96
N LYS A 111 -16.21 -2.45 16.20
CA LYS A 111 -17.11 -1.62 15.38
C LYS A 111 -16.45 -1.24 14.06
N GLU A 112 -15.15 -0.99 14.13
CA GLU A 112 -14.27 -0.66 13.02
C GLU A 112 -14.24 -1.83 12.02
N LEU A 113 -14.08 -3.06 12.51
CA LEU A 113 -14.13 -4.23 11.67
C LEU A 113 -15.53 -4.47 11.11
N ALA A 114 -16.58 -4.30 11.90
CA ALA A 114 -17.95 -4.42 11.41
C ALA A 114 -18.24 -3.44 10.26
N ASP A 115 -17.78 -2.19 10.37
CA ASP A 115 -17.87 -1.21 9.29
C ASP A 115 -17.04 -1.63 8.07
N SER A 116 -15.79 -2.09 8.26
CA SER A 116 -14.92 -2.58 7.17
C SER A 116 -15.52 -3.78 6.42
N LEU A 117 -16.12 -4.74 7.13
CA LEU A 117 -16.80 -5.88 6.53
C LEU A 117 -18.04 -5.44 5.73
N LYS A 118 -18.74 -4.40 6.20
CA LYS A 118 -19.86 -3.81 5.47
C LYS A 118 -19.40 -3.15 4.17
N LEU A 119 -18.23 -2.50 4.16
CA LEU A 119 -17.63 -1.98 2.92
C LEU A 119 -17.38 -3.10 1.90
N ARG A 120 -16.87 -4.26 2.34
CA ARG A 120 -16.67 -5.40 1.44
C ARG A 120 -17.97 -5.95 0.87
N ARG A 121 -19.00 -6.13 1.72
CA ARG A 121 -20.35 -6.51 1.26
C ARG A 121 -20.87 -5.52 0.21
N THR A 122 -20.75 -4.22 0.49
CA THR A 122 -21.17 -3.13 -0.42
C THR A 122 -20.45 -3.24 -1.77
N ALA A 123 -19.13 -3.43 -1.77
CA ALA A 123 -18.36 -3.60 -3.00
C ALA A 123 -18.85 -4.80 -3.82
N ARG A 124 -19.07 -5.96 -3.17
CA ARG A 124 -19.62 -7.16 -3.82
C ARG A 124 -21.04 -6.93 -4.36
N GLN A 125 -21.88 -6.17 -3.64
CA GLN A 125 -23.22 -5.79 -4.09
C GLN A 125 -23.17 -4.90 -5.34
N ILE A 126 -22.29 -3.89 -5.36
CA ILE A 126 -22.05 -3.04 -6.55
C ILE A 126 -21.61 -3.91 -7.73
N LYS A 127 -20.66 -4.82 -7.50
CA LYS A 127 -20.21 -5.75 -8.53
C LYS A 127 -21.33 -6.61 -9.08
N PHE A 128 -22.16 -7.20 -8.21
CA PHE A 128 -23.32 -7.96 -8.63
C PHE A 128 -24.27 -7.13 -9.50
N GLN A 129 -24.59 -5.89 -9.08
CA GLN A 129 -25.48 -5.00 -9.83
C GLN A 129 -24.91 -4.60 -11.19
N VAL A 130 -23.65 -4.17 -11.25
CA VAL A 130 -22.98 -3.77 -12.49
C VAL A 130 -22.90 -4.95 -13.46
N VAL A 131 -22.43 -6.12 -12.99
CA VAL A 131 -22.33 -7.31 -13.83
C VAL A 131 -23.70 -7.78 -14.29
N SER A 132 -24.72 -7.80 -13.42
CA SER A 132 -26.10 -8.16 -13.79
C SER A 132 -26.66 -7.27 -14.90
N ASN A 133 -26.39 -5.96 -14.84
CA ASN A 133 -26.82 -5.02 -15.87
C ASN A 133 -26.10 -5.22 -17.21
N GLU A 134 -24.78 -5.43 -17.18
CA GLU A 134 -24.01 -5.67 -18.40
C GLU A 134 -24.29 -7.05 -19.01
N MET A 135 -24.60 -8.06 -18.19
CA MET A 135 -24.90 -9.43 -18.64
C MET A 135 -26.11 -9.51 -19.58
N LYS A 136 -27.02 -8.52 -19.51
CA LYS A 136 -28.16 -8.39 -20.43
C LYS A 136 -27.72 -8.17 -21.88
N LYS A 137 -26.52 -7.61 -22.09
CA LYS A 137 -25.96 -7.27 -23.41
C LYS A 137 -24.99 -8.32 -23.95
N VAL A 138 -24.45 -9.18 -23.08
CA VAL A 138 -23.51 -10.26 -23.44
C VAL A 138 -24.25 -11.35 -24.22
N LYS A 139 -23.76 -11.71 -25.41
CA LYS A 139 -24.36 -12.75 -26.27
C LYS A 139 -23.55 -14.05 -26.27
N GLU A 140 -22.32 -13.99 -25.79
CA GLU A 140 -21.31 -15.05 -25.80
C GLU A 140 -21.56 -16.12 -24.74
N LEU A 141 -22.40 -15.83 -23.73
CA LEU A 141 -22.77 -16.74 -22.67
C LEU A 141 -24.22 -17.22 -22.85
N THR A 142 -24.45 -18.52 -22.60
CA THR A 142 -25.80 -19.08 -22.54
C THR A 142 -26.56 -18.56 -21.31
N ASP A 143 -27.90 -18.65 -21.34
CA ASP A 143 -28.71 -18.19 -20.20
C ASP A 143 -28.40 -18.96 -18.90
N ASP A 144 -28.08 -20.26 -19.01
CA ASP A 144 -27.65 -21.06 -17.86
C ASP A 144 -26.29 -20.60 -17.31
N GLN A 145 -25.34 -20.27 -18.18
CA GLN A 145 -24.05 -19.72 -17.78
C GLN A 145 -24.20 -18.37 -17.08
N LYS A 146 -25.06 -17.50 -17.63
CA LYS A 146 -25.39 -16.20 -17.03
C LYS A 146 -26.04 -16.39 -15.66
N LYS A 147 -27.02 -17.29 -15.56
CA LYS A 147 -27.71 -17.61 -14.30
C LYS A 147 -26.75 -18.17 -13.25
N ALA A 148 -25.84 -19.07 -13.63
CA ALA A 148 -24.83 -19.62 -12.74
C ALA A 148 -23.85 -18.54 -12.24
N LEU A 149 -23.36 -17.68 -13.13
CA LEU A 149 -22.47 -16.56 -12.78
C LEU A 149 -23.16 -15.57 -11.83
N LEU A 150 -24.37 -15.12 -12.18
CA LEU A 150 -25.12 -14.16 -11.35
C LEU A 150 -25.55 -14.78 -10.01
N GLY A 151 -25.90 -16.07 -9.99
CA GLY A 151 -26.19 -16.80 -8.77
C GLY A 151 -24.99 -16.83 -7.83
N TYR A 152 -23.79 -17.12 -8.35
CA TYR A 152 -22.56 -17.08 -7.57
C TYR A 152 -22.25 -15.68 -7.04
N LEU A 153 -22.33 -14.64 -7.89
CA LEU A 153 -22.08 -13.26 -7.46
C LEU A 153 -23.07 -12.80 -6.40
N SER A 154 -24.35 -13.17 -6.53
CA SER A 154 -25.38 -12.88 -5.53
C SER A 154 -25.07 -13.56 -4.20
N GLN A 155 -24.59 -14.80 -4.20
CA GLN A 155 -24.19 -15.50 -2.97
C GLN A 155 -22.96 -14.86 -2.32
N GLN A 156 -21.99 -14.40 -3.13
CA GLN A 156 -20.79 -13.75 -2.64
C GLN A 156 -21.08 -12.47 -1.85
N VAL A 157 -22.14 -11.72 -2.19
CA VAL A 157 -22.50 -10.48 -1.48
C VAL A 157 -22.52 -10.68 0.03
N GLY A 158 -23.25 -11.69 0.52
CA GLY A 158 -23.37 -11.98 1.96
C GLY A 158 -22.39 -13.01 2.50
N ALA A 159 -21.42 -13.46 1.69
CA ALA A 159 -20.50 -14.50 2.10
C ALA A 159 -19.47 -13.98 3.12
N PRO A 160 -19.14 -14.78 4.14
CA PRO A 160 -18.25 -14.34 5.22
C PRO A 160 -16.82 -14.20 4.75
N ILE A 161 -16.07 -13.29 5.39
CA ILE A 161 -14.63 -13.30 5.24
C ILE A 161 -14.04 -14.58 5.85
N VAL A 162 -13.17 -15.25 5.10
CA VAL A 162 -12.45 -16.42 5.61
C VAL A 162 -11.19 -15.94 6.32
N ILE A 163 -11.10 -16.27 7.61
CA ILE A 163 -9.90 -16.07 8.41
C ILE A 163 -9.25 -17.42 8.65
N LEU A 164 -7.98 -17.55 8.25
CA LEU A 164 -7.19 -18.75 8.47
C LEU A 164 -6.45 -18.64 9.81
N ALA A 165 -6.79 -19.54 10.73
CA ALA A 165 -6.14 -19.68 12.03
C ALA A 165 -4.76 -20.37 11.96
N LYS A 166 -4.38 -20.88 10.79
CA LYS A 166 -3.09 -21.50 10.52
C LYS A 166 -2.60 -21.12 9.12
N SER A 167 -1.28 -21.04 8.97
CA SER A 167 -0.67 -20.77 7.67
C SER A 167 -1.06 -21.84 6.65
N PRO A 168 -1.50 -21.46 5.44
CA PRO A 168 -1.62 -22.39 4.32
C PRO A 168 -0.27 -22.65 3.63
N LEU A 169 0.81 -21.98 4.06
CA LEU A 169 2.15 -22.18 3.52
C LEU A 169 2.83 -23.41 4.15
N PRO A 170 3.73 -24.08 3.41
CA PRO A 170 4.56 -25.15 3.96
C PRO A 170 5.28 -24.73 5.26
N SER A 171 5.42 -25.66 6.21
CA SER A 171 5.99 -25.40 7.54
C SER A 171 7.45 -24.92 7.56
N PHE A 172 8.18 -25.10 6.44
CA PHE A 172 9.57 -24.62 6.30
C PHE A 172 9.65 -23.17 5.80
N LEU A 173 8.53 -22.59 5.35
CA LEU A 173 8.39 -21.17 5.09
C LEU A 173 7.94 -20.47 6.38
N PRO A 174 8.41 -19.24 6.64
CA PRO A 174 7.93 -18.46 7.77
C PRO A 174 6.41 -18.28 7.68
N GLU A 175 5.75 -18.20 8.83
CA GLU A 175 4.37 -17.77 8.86
C GLU A 175 4.29 -16.36 8.25
N PRO A 176 3.37 -16.12 7.31
CA PRO A 176 3.33 -14.87 6.55
C PRO A 176 2.87 -13.67 7.39
N GLY A 177 2.55 -13.88 8.68
CA GLY A 177 1.86 -12.89 9.50
C GLY A 177 0.41 -12.69 9.08
N PRO A 178 -0.19 -11.55 9.47
CA PRO A 178 -1.41 -11.08 8.86
C PRO A 178 -1.18 -10.76 7.38
N CYS A 179 -1.98 -11.37 6.52
CA CYS A 179 -1.92 -11.12 5.07
C CYS A 179 -3.19 -11.59 4.36
N MET A 180 -3.61 -10.87 3.33
CA MET A 180 -4.61 -11.32 2.37
C MET A 180 -3.97 -12.24 1.33
N ILE A 181 -4.51 -13.46 1.20
CA ILE A 181 -4.07 -14.45 0.24
C ILE A 181 -5.12 -14.53 -0.88
N PRO A 182 -4.77 -14.16 -2.14
CA PRO A 182 -5.70 -14.18 -3.28
C PRO A 182 -5.82 -15.59 -3.88
N ILE A 183 -6.09 -16.58 -3.03
CA ILE A 183 -6.28 -17.98 -3.42
C ILE A 183 -7.70 -18.39 -3.05
N GLY A 184 -8.35 -19.14 -3.94
CA GLY A 184 -9.68 -19.67 -3.68
C GLY A 184 -9.71 -20.64 -2.50
N ILE A 185 -10.79 -20.59 -1.73
CA ILE A 185 -11.03 -21.49 -0.60
C ILE A 185 -12.36 -22.20 -0.80
N GLU A 186 -12.34 -23.52 -0.75
CA GLU A 186 -13.51 -24.35 -0.57
C GLU A 186 -13.66 -24.69 0.92
N ARG A 187 -14.66 -24.10 1.56
CA ARG A 187 -15.03 -24.46 2.93
C ARG A 187 -15.80 -25.76 2.90
N VAL A 188 -15.40 -26.73 3.73
CA VAL A 188 -16.05 -28.04 3.85
C VAL A 188 -16.32 -28.40 5.31
N ASP A 189 -17.37 -29.16 5.55
CA ASP A 189 -17.62 -29.75 6.87
C ASP A 189 -16.53 -30.78 7.20
N ALA A 190 -16.01 -30.72 8.43
CA ALA A 190 -14.89 -31.56 8.84
C ALA A 190 -15.24 -33.05 8.91
N LYS A 191 -16.52 -33.41 9.09
CA LYS A 191 -16.97 -34.80 9.25
C LYS A 191 -17.52 -35.37 7.96
N SER A 192 -18.42 -34.65 7.29
CA SER A 192 -19.10 -35.13 6.07
C SER A 192 -18.34 -34.81 4.79
N GLY A 193 -17.42 -33.84 4.82
CA GLY A 193 -16.76 -33.31 3.63
C GLY A 193 -17.70 -32.51 2.72
N GLN A 194 -18.93 -32.24 3.15
CA GLN A 194 -19.90 -31.45 2.40
C GLN A 194 -19.39 -30.01 2.25
N ARG A 195 -19.50 -29.45 1.05
CA ARG A 195 -19.16 -28.05 0.81
C ARG A 195 -20.11 -27.11 1.57
N LEU A 196 -19.50 -26.22 2.35
CA LEU A 196 -20.15 -25.16 3.12
C LEU A 196 -20.12 -23.81 2.38
N GLY A 197 -19.16 -23.60 1.48
CA GLY A 197 -19.10 -22.40 0.64
C GLY A 197 -17.80 -22.29 -0.16
N LEU A 198 -17.77 -21.31 -1.05
CA LEU A 198 -16.59 -20.94 -1.83
C LEU A 198 -16.25 -19.48 -1.57
N GLU A 199 -14.96 -19.20 -1.46
CA GLU A 199 -14.41 -17.86 -1.38
C GLU A 199 -13.22 -17.74 -2.32
N THR A 200 -12.90 -16.51 -2.74
CA THR A 200 -11.80 -16.26 -3.70
C THR A 200 -10.54 -15.75 -3.04
N SER A 201 -10.61 -15.41 -1.76
CA SER A 201 -9.48 -14.99 -0.94
C SER A 201 -9.70 -15.36 0.52
N ALA A 202 -8.61 -15.34 1.30
CA ALA A 202 -8.64 -15.48 2.75
C ALA A 202 -7.65 -14.53 3.41
N ILE A 203 -7.84 -14.27 4.70
CA ILE A 203 -6.90 -13.52 5.53
C ILE A 203 -6.25 -14.47 6.53
N CYS A 204 -4.92 -14.52 6.56
CA CYS A 204 -4.20 -15.14 7.66
C CYS A 204 -4.14 -14.20 8.84
N VAL A 205 -4.22 -14.74 10.07
CA VAL A 205 -4.05 -13.96 11.31
C VAL A 205 -3.07 -14.72 12.18
N LEU A 206 -1.79 -14.45 11.97
CA LEU A 206 -0.69 -15.22 12.54
C LEU A 206 0.37 -14.27 13.13
N ASP A 207 1.14 -14.77 14.09
CA ASP A 207 2.28 -14.03 14.62
C ASP A 207 3.37 -13.88 13.53
N ILE A 208 4.20 -12.84 13.64
CA ILE A 208 5.39 -12.68 12.80
C ILE A 208 6.61 -12.79 13.71
N ASP A 209 7.38 -13.85 13.51
CA ASP A 209 8.71 -14.00 14.11
C ASP A 209 9.78 -13.85 13.03
N ALA A 210 10.66 -12.87 13.20
CA ALA A 210 11.82 -12.67 12.33
C ALA A 210 13.05 -12.29 13.16
N GLU A 211 14.21 -12.80 12.77
CA GLU A 211 15.49 -12.40 13.38
C GLU A 211 15.56 -12.58 14.92
N GLY A 212 14.88 -13.61 15.44
CA GLY A 212 14.81 -13.87 16.88
C GLY A 212 13.96 -12.85 17.66
N LYS A 213 13.21 -12.00 16.96
CA LYS A 213 12.29 -11.02 17.51
C LYS A 213 10.87 -11.34 17.04
N LYS A 214 9.90 -11.11 17.92
CA LYS A 214 8.50 -11.07 17.54
C LYS A 214 8.22 -9.69 16.94
N LEU A 215 8.07 -9.63 15.60
CA LEU A 215 7.75 -8.39 14.89
C LEU A 215 6.26 -8.02 15.02
N PHE A 216 5.42 -9.03 15.16
CA PHE A 216 3.99 -8.89 15.40
C PHE A 216 3.47 -10.06 16.25
N SER A 217 2.60 -9.75 17.21
CA SER A 217 1.82 -10.77 17.91
C SER A 217 0.33 -10.47 17.79
N VAL A 218 -0.45 -11.47 17.37
CA VAL A 218 -1.92 -11.42 17.39
C VAL A 218 -2.41 -11.14 18.80
N LYS A 219 -1.80 -11.77 19.82
CA LYS A 219 -2.20 -11.57 21.21
C LYS A 219 -1.96 -10.13 21.66
N GLU A 220 -0.77 -9.59 21.38
CA GLU A 220 -0.44 -8.21 21.78
C GLU A 220 -1.31 -7.21 21.02
N ALA A 221 -1.59 -7.46 19.73
CA ALA A 221 -2.50 -6.66 18.92
C ALA A 221 -3.94 -6.65 19.49
N ILE A 222 -4.39 -7.73 20.10
CA ILE A 222 -5.66 -7.76 20.85
C ILE A 222 -5.56 -6.94 22.14
N ASP A 223 -4.50 -7.17 22.94
CA ASP A 223 -4.33 -6.50 24.23
C ASP A 223 -4.22 -4.97 24.07
N ASN A 224 -3.57 -4.51 22.99
CA ASN A 224 -3.41 -3.09 22.65
C ASN A 224 -4.49 -2.55 21.70
N ASP A 225 -5.49 -3.38 21.36
CA ASP A 225 -6.68 -3.01 20.59
C ASP A 225 -6.40 -2.54 19.14
N THR A 226 -5.43 -3.16 18.48
CA THR A 226 -5.01 -2.81 17.10
C THR A 226 -5.20 -3.92 16.09
N LEU A 227 -5.64 -5.12 16.50
CA LEU A 227 -5.78 -6.25 15.58
C LEU A 227 -6.84 -5.97 14.51
N ASP A 228 -7.93 -5.31 14.85
CA ASP A 228 -8.99 -4.96 13.90
C ASP A 228 -8.50 -4.02 12.77
N LEU A 229 -7.58 -3.11 13.07
CA LEU A 229 -6.93 -2.25 12.07
C LEU A 229 -6.10 -3.07 11.08
N VAL A 230 -5.36 -4.06 11.58
CA VAL A 230 -4.62 -5.02 10.74
C VAL A 230 -5.60 -5.77 9.83
N ILE A 231 -6.70 -6.28 10.38
CA ILE A 231 -7.69 -7.01 9.56
C ILE A 231 -8.38 -6.06 8.57
N ALA A 232 -8.60 -4.80 8.92
CA ALA A 232 -9.17 -3.81 8.01
C ALA A 232 -8.25 -3.51 6.82
N HIS A 233 -6.92 -3.49 7.03
CA HIS A 233 -5.92 -3.42 5.96
C HIS A 233 -6.08 -4.60 4.99
N GLU A 234 -6.02 -5.83 5.53
CA GLU A 234 -6.11 -7.05 4.71
C GLU A 234 -7.47 -7.17 4.00
N ASN A 235 -8.54 -6.69 4.65
CA ASN A 235 -9.86 -6.61 4.04
C ASN A 235 -9.90 -5.56 2.90
N GLY A 236 -9.13 -4.48 2.99
CA GLY A 236 -8.90 -3.52 1.90
C GLY A 236 -8.34 -4.21 0.66
N HIS A 237 -7.28 -5.02 0.81
CA HIS A 237 -6.79 -5.85 -0.28
C HIS A 237 -7.84 -6.83 -0.80
N ALA A 238 -8.61 -7.46 0.07
CA ALA A 238 -9.66 -8.40 -0.33
C ALA A 238 -10.77 -7.70 -1.14
N ILE A 239 -11.15 -6.46 -0.79
CA ILE A 239 -12.09 -5.63 -1.56
C ILE A 239 -11.54 -5.34 -2.95
N MET A 240 -10.28 -4.90 -3.04
CA MET A 240 -9.64 -4.63 -4.33
C MET A 240 -9.59 -5.90 -5.18
N PHE A 241 -9.20 -7.04 -4.58
CA PHE A 241 -9.21 -8.33 -5.25
C PHE A 241 -10.61 -8.73 -5.73
N ASP A 242 -11.65 -8.54 -4.91
CA ASP A 242 -13.04 -8.81 -5.30
C ASP A 242 -13.45 -7.97 -6.52
N MET A 243 -12.95 -6.73 -6.66
CA MET A 243 -13.27 -5.87 -7.81
C MET A 243 -12.52 -6.28 -9.08
N TYR A 244 -11.24 -6.64 -8.95
CA TYR A 244 -10.38 -6.97 -10.10
C TYR A 244 -10.52 -8.42 -10.58
N GLY A 245 -10.74 -9.36 -9.66
CA GLY A 245 -10.62 -10.79 -9.90
C GLY A 245 -9.25 -11.14 -10.50
N LYS A 246 -9.26 -11.90 -11.61
CA LYS A 246 -8.03 -12.31 -12.34
C LYS A 246 -7.13 -11.16 -12.75
N LYS A 247 -7.69 -9.98 -13.01
CA LYS A 247 -6.91 -8.80 -13.42
C LYS A 247 -6.04 -8.24 -12.30
N PHE A 248 -6.23 -8.68 -11.06
CA PHE A 248 -5.38 -8.29 -9.94
C PHE A 248 -3.94 -8.77 -10.12
N SER A 249 -3.72 -9.94 -10.74
CA SER A 249 -2.37 -10.44 -11.02
C SER A 249 -1.70 -9.77 -12.22
N GLU A 250 -2.41 -8.91 -12.94
CA GLU A 250 -1.85 -8.15 -14.08
C GLU A 250 -1.27 -6.81 -13.64
N ILE A 251 -1.59 -6.33 -12.43
CA ILE A 251 -1.03 -5.11 -11.85
C ILE A 251 0.49 -5.25 -11.81
N GLU A 252 1.17 -4.43 -12.62
CA GLU A 252 2.63 -4.39 -12.69
C GLU A 252 3.19 -3.94 -11.35
N ARG A 253 3.78 -4.88 -10.61
CA ARG A 253 4.50 -4.64 -9.37
C ARG A 253 5.84 -5.34 -9.42
N ILE A 254 6.90 -4.61 -9.10
CA ILE A 254 8.23 -5.17 -9.05
C ILE A 254 8.45 -5.75 -7.68
N SER A 255 8.21 -4.96 -6.64
CA SER A 255 8.33 -5.42 -5.26
C SER A 255 7.14 -6.28 -4.85
N THR A 256 7.45 -7.29 -4.05
CA THR A 256 6.49 -8.16 -3.36
C THR A 256 6.87 -8.30 -1.88
N ASN A 257 7.67 -7.37 -1.35
CA ASN A 257 8.14 -7.42 0.03
C ASN A 257 7.03 -7.07 1.02
N GLY A 258 7.27 -7.35 2.31
CA GLY A 258 6.46 -6.76 3.36
C GLY A 258 6.57 -5.22 3.31
N HIS A 259 5.44 -4.59 2.97
CA HIS A 259 5.13 -3.16 2.95
C HIS A 259 5.94 -2.27 3.92
N ASP A 260 6.37 -1.08 3.47
CA ASP A 260 7.01 -0.05 4.29
C ASP A 260 6.65 1.36 3.79
N THR A 261 5.49 1.81 4.26
CA THR A 261 4.78 3.07 4.07
C THR A 261 5.61 4.30 3.64
N PRO A 262 6.72 4.67 4.30
CA PRO A 262 7.55 5.82 3.91
C PRO A 262 8.38 5.69 2.64
N TYR A 263 8.74 4.47 2.25
CA TYR A 263 9.77 4.22 1.25
C TYR A 263 9.21 4.19 -0.17
N ILE A 264 10.10 4.46 -1.12
CA ILE A 264 9.79 4.40 -2.55
C ILE A 264 9.86 2.93 -2.95
N THR A 265 8.79 2.43 -3.55
CA THR A 265 8.67 1.08 -4.09
C THR A 265 8.50 1.15 -5.61
N ASP A 266 7.28 0.90 -6.10
CA ASP A 266 6.85 1.05 -7.48
C ASP A 266 5.38 1.52 -7.55
N GLN A 267 4.91 1.90 -8.74
CA GLN A 267 3.58 2.48 -8.90
C GLN A 267 2.44 1.49 -8.63
N GLY A 268 2.63 0.20 -8.93
CA GLY A 268 1.62 -0.82 -8.73
C GLY A 268 1.52 -1.23 -7.26
N LEU A 269 2.65 -1.46 -6.59
CA LEU A 269 2.69 -1.76 -5.16
C LEU A 269 2.18 -0.56 -4.36
N GLY A 270 2.65 0.66 -4.67
CA GLY A 270 2.16 1.89 -4.05
C GLY A 270 0.64 2.07 -4.16
N TYR A 271 0.04 1.60 -5.25
CA TYR A 271 -1.41 1.62 -5.46
C TYR A 271 -2.15 0.56 -4.64
N ILE A 272 -1.67 -0.69 -4.63
CA ILE A 272 -2.27 -1.82 -3.91
C ILE A 272 -2.21 -1.59 -2.39
N GLU A 273 -1.02 -1.30 -1.87
CA GLU A 273 -0.78 -1.07 -0.44
C GLU A 273 -1.41 0.25 0.00
N GLY A 274 -1.29 1.31 -0.81
CA GLY A 274 -1.90 2.59 -0.50
C GLY A 274 -3.42 2.49 -0.32
N TRP A 275 -4.10 1.65 -1.10
CA TRP A 275 -5.53 1.38 -0.89
C TRP A 275 -5.80 0.70 0.47
N ALA A 276 -5.04 -0.33 0.83
CA ALA A 276 -5.22 -1.07 2.07
C ALA A 276 -4.86 -0.23 3.32
N GLU A 277 -3.73 0.47 3.31
CA GLU A 277 -3.30 1.36 4.39
C GLU A 277 -4.28 2.52 4.63
N ALA A 278 -5.04 2.95 3.61
CA ALA A 278 -6.07 3.96 3.80
C ALA A 278 -7.15 3.51 4.80
N PHE A 279 -7.44 2.20 4.89
CA PHE A 279 -8.40 1.67 5.87
C PHE A 279 -7.86 1.79 7.28
N GLU A 280 -6.57 1.48 7.49
CA GLU A 280 -5.91 1.73 8.78
C GLU A 280 -5.97 3.21 9.16
N ALA A 281 -5.73 4.11 8.20
CA ALA A 281 -5.80 5.54 8.43
C ALA A 281 -7.22 6.03 8.77
N VAL A 282 -8.26 5.44 8.16
CA VAL A 282 -9.67 5.76 8.46
C VAL A 282 -10.04 5.33 9.88
N TYR A 283 -9.70 4.10 10.27
CA TYR A 283 -10.16 3.50 11.53
C TYR A 283 -9.23 3.77 12.71
N GLY A 284 -7.94 3.98 12.48
CA GLY A 284 -6.93 4.22 13.51
C GLY A 284 -7.23 5.36 14.51
N PRO A 285 -7.86 6.50 14.12
CA PRO A 285 -8.23 7.55 15.07
C PRO A 285 -9.17 7.11 16.21
N ALA A 286 -9.88 6.00 16.04
CA ALA A 286 -10.79 5.45 17.04
C ALA A 286 -10.05 4.96 18.30
N ASN A 287 -8.84 4.41 18.13
CA ASN A 287 -8.14 3.76 19.23
C ASN A 287 -7.26 4.78 20.01
N PRO A 288 -7.58 5.04 21.30
CA PRO A 288 -6.89 6.04 22.11
C PRO A 288 -5.46 5.65 22.52
N LYS A 289 -5.08 4.37 22.37
CA LYS A 289 -3.75 3.82 22.71
C LYS A 289 -2.68 4.13 21.64
N LEU A 290 -3.07 4.58 20.45
CA LEU A 290 -2.20 4.83 19.30
C LEU A 290 -1.49 6.20 19.33
N LYS A 291 -1.33 6.81 20.50
CA LYS A 291 -0.52 8.02 20.65
C LYS A 291 0.95 7.63 20.66
N GLU A 292 1.81 8.38 19.97
CA GLU A 292 3.25 8.03 19.88
C GLU A 292 3.91 7.84 21.25
N LYS A 293 3.56 8.71 22.22
CA LYS A 293 4.07 8.62 23.60
C LYS A 293 3.70 7.30 24.31
N ASP A 294 2.66 6.62 23.85
CA ASP A 294 2.08 5.43 24.44
C ASP A 294 2.46 4.14 23.65
N ARG A 295 3.11 4.26 22.48
CA ARG A 295 3.50 3.13 21.62
C ARG A 295 4.31 2.07 22.37
N LYS A 296 5.39 2.50 23.04
CA LYS A 296 6.25 1.60 23.85
C LYS A 296 5.52 1.04 25.07
N LYS A 297 4.60 1.81 25.67
CA LYS A 297 3.84 1.41 26.85
C LYS A 297 2.90 0.23 26.55
N TYR A 298 2.32 0.20 25.35
CA TYR A 298 1.35 -0.81 24.93
C TYR A 298 1.93 -1.87 23.98
N ASN A 299 3.26 -1.90 23.83
CA ASN A 299 3.98 -2.78 22.90
C ASN A 299 3.37 -2.81 21.49
N ILE A 300 2.99 -1.63 20.96
CA ILE A 300 2.45 -1.52 19.61
C ILE A 300 3.61 -1.63 18.62
N SER A 301 3.45 -2.50 17.61
CA SER A 301 4.47 -2.70 16.58
C SER A 301 4.77 -1.40 15.84
N GLU A 302 6.03 -1.24 15.42
CA GLU A 302 6.47 0.00 14.76
C GLU A 302 5.77 0.23 13.42
N PHE A 303 5.51 -0.84 12.66
CA PHE A 303 4.84 -0.73 11.36
C PHE A 303 3.39 -0.25 11.50
N LEU A 304 2.64 -0.70 12.51
CA LEU A 304 1.27 -0.24 12.75
C LEU A 304 1.23 1.24 13.13
N PHE A 305 2.17 1.67 13.98
CA PHE A 305 2.24 3.08 14.34
C PHE A 305 2.57 3.98 13.14
N GLY A 306 3.52 3.55 12.29
CA GLY A 306 3.90 4.26 11.07
C GLY A 306 2.72 4.52 10.12
N ARG A 307 1.74 3.64 10.06
CA ARG A 307 0.69 3.68 9.02
C ARG A 307 -0.52 4.54 9.31
N GLN A 308 -0.72 4.96 10.55
CA GLN A 308 -2.01 5.51 10.95
C GLN A 308 -2.00 7.03 11.04
N ASP A 309 -1.27 7.59 12.01
CA ASP A 309 -1.17 9.04 12.19
C ASP A 309 -0.24 9.71 11.17
N PRO A 310 0.91 9.11 10.80
CA PRO A 310 1.77 9.69 9.78
C PRO A 310 1.13 9.74 8.38
N VAL A 311 0.37 8.73 7.96
CA VAL A 311 -0.37 8.77 6.68
C VAL A 311 -1.32 9.99 6.64
N ARG A 312 -2.08 10.22 7.71
CA ARG A 312 -3.04 11.35 7.78
C ARG A 312 -2.36 12.72 7.86
N ARG A 313 -1.27 12.83 8.63
CA ARG A 313 -0.63 14.13 8.93
C ARG A 313 0.47 14.49 7.96
N GLU A 314 1.26 13.51 7.58
CA GLU A 314 2.53 13.71 6.88
C GLU A 314 2.49 13.19 5.46
N ARG A 315 1.66 12.18 5.18
CA ARG A 315 1.47 11.55 3.85
C ARG A 315 2.77 11.07 3.21
N TYR A 316 3.86 11.00 3.98
CA TYR A 316 5.18 10.62 3.50
C TYR A 316 5.68 11.37 2.25
N ILE A 317 5.27 12.62 2.06
CA ILE A 317 5.64 13.44 0.90
C ILE A 317 7.10 13.93 0.92
N TRP A 318 7.76 13.80 2.06
CA TRP A 318 9.12 14.32 2.29
C TRP A 318 10.18 13.41 1.66
N ALA A 319 11.22 14.02 1.08
CA ALA A 319 12.35 13.28 0.50
C ALA A 319 13.10 12.44 1.55
N ARG A 320 13.15 12.91 2.80
CA ARG A 320 13.62 12.14 3.95
C ARG A 320 12.41 11.74 4.79
N PRO A 321 12.08 10.44 4.88
CA PRO A 321 10.91 9.99 5.66
C PRO A 321 11.15 10.06 7.17
N THR A 322 12.40 10.07 7.60
CA THR A 322 12.80 10.14 9.02
C THR A 322 13.58 11.41 9.32
N GLY A 323 13.60 11.80 10.60
CA GLY A 323 14.32 12.97 11.08
C GLY A 323 13.59 14.30 10.86
N LYS A 324 14.34 15.40 10.90
CA LYS A 324 13.77 16.75 10.83
C LYS A 324 13.34 17.09 9.40
N LYS A 325 12.07 17.46 9.24
CA LYS A 325 11.51 17.94 7.96
C LYS A 325 12.27 19.18 7.46
N THR A 326 12.72 19.12 6.22
CA THR A 326 13.57 20.14 5.58
C THR A 326 12.83 20.97 4.53
N GLY A 327 11.53 20.79 4.33
CA GLY A 327 10.83 21.46 3.22
C GLY A 327 11.01 20.76 1.86
N ILE A 328 11.93 19.80 1.75
CA ILE A 328 12.25 19.10 0.50
C ILE A 328 11.29 17.92 0.32
N LEU A 329 10.58 17.93 -0.80
CA LEU A 329 9.60 16.90 -1.17
C LEU A 329 10.23 15.83 -2.06
N LYS A 330 9.60 14.65 -2.05
CA LYS A 330 9.74 13.65 -3.12
C LYS A 330 9.31 14.27 -4.47
N ASN A 331 9.90 13.84 -5.57
CA ASN A 331 9.44 14.21 -6.91
C ASN A 331 8.12 13.49 -7.26
N GLY A 332 7.45 13.86 -8.34
CA GLY A 332 6.15 13.27 -8.67
C GLY A 332 6.17 11.75 -8.90
N SER A 333 7.19 11.20 -9.57
CA SER A 333 7.33 9.74 -9.74
C SER A 333 7.55 9.02 -8.40
N GLN A 334 8.35 9.59 -7.51
CA GLN A 334 8.58 9.06 -6.17
C GLN A 334 7.28 9.09 -5.34
N LEU A 335 6.51 10.18 -5.42
CA LEU A 335 5.21 10.29 -4.74
C LEU A 335 4.23 9.22 -5.22
N MET A 336 4.15 8.98 -6.53
CA MET A 336 3.24 7.96 -7.11
C MET A 336 3.74 6.52 -6.92
N ALA A 337 4.95 6.33 -6.40
CA ALA A 337 5.54 5.05 -6.04
C ALA A 337 5.74 4.90 -4.52
N THR A 338 5.07 5.70 -3.68
CA THR A 338 5.16 5.61 -2.22
C THR A 338 3.79 5.26 -1.64
N GLU A 339 3.69 4.10 -0.98
CA GLU A 339 2.45 3.54 -0.40
C GLU A 339 1.74 4.57 0.50
N GLY A 340 2.46 5.17 1.45
CA GLY A 340 1.90 6.13 2.39
C GLY A 340 1.41 7.45 1.78
N VAL A 341 1.92 7.83 0.61
CA VAL A 341 1.39 8.98 -0.15
C VAL A 341 0.04 8.62 -0.74
N ILE A 342 -0.05 7.46 -1.38
CA ILE A 342 -1.29 6.97 -1.99
C ILE A 342 -2.35 6.66 -0.93
N ALA A 343 -1.96 6.10 0.22
CA ALA A 343 -2.83 5.92 1.38
C ALA A 343 -3.42 7.22 1.89
N GLY A 344 -2.60 8.28 1.98
CA GLY A 344 -3.07 9.61 2.37
C GLY A 344 -4.08 10.19 1.38
N LEU A 345 -3.87 9.96 0.08
CA LEU A 345 -4.79 10.39 -0.97
C LEU A 345 -6.11 9.64 -0.90
N PHE A 346 -6.09 8.30 -0.78
CA PHE A 346 -7.30 7.51 -0.61
C PHE A 346 -8.05 7.88 0.67
N TYR A 347 -7.36 8.05 1.79
CA TYR A 347 -7.95 8.51 3.04
C TYR A 347 -8.70 9.85 2.85
N ASP A 348 -8.08 10.83 2.19
CA ASP A 348 -8.72 12.13 1.96
C ASP A 348 -9.92 12.04 1.01
N LEU A 349 -9.90 11.10 0.04
CA LEU A 349 -11.05 10.84 -0.83
C LEU A 349 -12.20 10.16 -0.08
N LEU A 350 -11.91 9.06 0.63
CA LEU A 350 -12.88 8.29 1.40
C LEU A 350 -13.54 9.13 2.51
N THR A 351 -12.81 10.08 3.09
CA THR A 351 -13.31 10.94 4.17
C THR A 351 -13.79 12.33 3.68
N SER A 352 -13.81 12.56 2.37
CA SER A 352 -14.23 13.84 1.80
C SER A 352 -15.74 14.02 1.90
N ARG A 353 -16.17 15.05 2.63
CA ARG A 353 -17.59 15.47 2.67
C ARG A 353 -18.05 16.17 1.39
N ALA A 354 -17.11 16.53 0.51
CA ALA A 354 -17.40 17.20 -0.76
C ALA A 354 -17.61 16.22 -1.92
N ILE A 355 -17.39 14.92 -1.69
CA ILE A 355 -17.62 13.85 -2.65
C ILE A 355 -18.77 13.01 -2.10
N ASN A 356 -19.85 12.87 -2.86
CA ASN A 356 -20.93 11.97 -2.48
C ASN A 356 -20.53 10.51 -2.76
N ALA A 357 -20.84 9.60 -1.84
CA ALA A 357 -20.60 8.15 -1.92
C ALA A 357 -19.15 7.81 -2.37
N PRO A 358 -18.12 8.30 -1.66
CA PRO A 358 -16.74 8.18 -2.13
C PRO A 358 -16.27 6.72 -2.20
N PHE A 359 -16.68 5.87 -1.26
CA PHE A 359 -16.31 4.45 -1.28
C PHE A 359 -16.89 3.73 -2.49
N GLU A 360 -18.19 3.90 -2.75
CA GLU A 360 -18.90 3.29 -3.87
C GLU A 360 -18.28 3.69 -5.20
N LYS A 361 -17.88 4.96 -5.33
CA LYS A 361 -17.18 5.47 -6.51
C LYS A 361 -15.76 4.88 -6.65
N CYS A 362 -15.01 4.72 -5.55
CA CYS A 362 -13.71 4.03 -5.57
C CYS A 362 -13.85 2.63 -6.17
N VAL A 363 -14.73 1.81 -5.59
CA VAL A 363 -14.87 0.40 -6.00
C VAL A 363 -15.50 0.26 -7.38
N THR A 364 -16.37 1.20 -7.80
CA THR A 364 -16.90 1.24 -9.16
C THR A 364 -15.81 1.54 -10.18
N ALA A 365 -14.93 2.53 -9.91
CA ALA A 365 -13.79 2.82 -10.79
C ALA A 365 -12.83 1.63 -10.90
N MET A 366 -12.55 0.96 -9.77
CA MET A 366 -11.75 -0.27 -9.73
C MET A 366 -12.39 -1.40 -10.54
N LEU A 367 -13.70 -1.62 -10.39
CA LEU A 367 -14.42 -2.68 -11.09
C LEU A 367 -14.49 -2.46 -12.61
N VAL A 368 -14.81 -1.23 -13.03
CA VAL A 368 -15.11 -0.94 -14.45
C VAL A 368 -13.84 -0.74 -15.27
N PHE A 369 -12.80 -0.15 -14.68
CA PHE A 369 -11.56 0.19 -15.41
C PHE A 369 -10.36 -0.66 -15.03
N GLN A 370 -10.37 -1.29 -13.84
CA GLN A 370 -9.25 -2.10 -13.32
C GLN A 370 -7.89 -1.39 -13.47
N PRO A 371 -7.76 -0.15 -12.97
CA PRO A 371 -6.57 0.66 -13.12
C PRO A 371 -5.30 -0.03 -12.60
N GLN A 372 -4.17 0.19 -13.26
CA GLN A 372 -2.90 -0.46 -12.90
C GLN A 372 -2.07 0.38 -11.93
N SER A 373 -2.47 1.65 -11.74
CA SER A 373 -1.80 2.63 -10.89
C SER A 373 -2.82 3.60 -10.30
N PHE A 374 -2.41 4.38 -9.28
CA PHE A 374 -3.26 5.45 -8.74
C PHE A 374 -3.61 6.52 -9.79
N MET A 375 -2.71 6.78 -10.74
CA MET A 375 -2.96 7.75 -11.81
C MET A 375 -4.08 7.28 -12.74
N ASP A 376 -4.07 6.01 -13.12
CA ASP A 376 -5.12 5.42 -13.93
C ASP A 376 -6.45 5.38 -13.16
N PHE A 377 -6.40 5.17 -11.84
CA PHE A 377 -7.58 5.24 -10.98
C PHE A 377 -8.21 6.63 -10.99
N VAL A 378 -7.42 7.70 -10.88
CA VAL A 378 -7.94 9.08 -10.95
C VAL A 378 -8.54 9.39 -12.33
N ARG A 379 -7.91 8.92 -13.42
CA ARG A 379 -8.48 9.07 -14.78
C ARG A 379 -9.79 8.30 -14.93
N ALA A 380 -9.85 7.07 -14.44
CA ALA A 380 -11.05 6.24 -14.43
C ALA A 380 -12.19 6.91 -13.64
N TRP A 381 -11.88 7.48 -12.47
CA TRP A 381 -12.85 8.20 -11.67
C TRP A 381 -13.43 9.39 -12.42
N VAL A 382 -12.59 10.27 -12.98
CA VAL A 382 -13.08 11.45 -13.72
C VAL A 382 -13.92 11.05 -14.92
N LYS A 383 -13.58 9.94 -15.58
CA LYS A 383 -14.36 9.41 -16.70
C LYS A 383 -15.75 8.94 -16.27
N LEU A 384 -15.89 8.33 -15.09
CA LEU A 384 -17.18 7.87 -14.56
C LEU A 384 -17.99 8.97 -13.88
N PHE A 385 -17.31 9.86 -13.17
CA PHE A 385 -17.90 10.86 -12.28
C PHE A 385 -17.32 12.24 -12.60
N PRO A 386 -17.60 12.80 -13.79
CA PRO A 386 -16.99 14.06 -14.24
C PRO A 386 -17.31 15.25 -13.31
N ASP A 387 -18.47 15.23 -12.63
CA ASP A 387 -18.86 16.26 -11.67
C ASP A 387 -17.92 16.35 -10.46
N ASP A 388 -17.26 15.25 -10.11
CA ASP A 388 -16.28 15.23 -9.01
C ASP A 388 -14.93 15.80 -9.42
N LYS A 389 -14.65 15.98 -10.73
CA LYS A 389 -13.32 16.34 -11.26
C LYS A 389 -12.69 17.50 -10.49
N LYS A 390 -13.46 18.56 -10.25
CA LYS A 390 -13.02 19.76 -9.54
C LYS A 390 -12.51 19.43 -8.14
N THR A 391 -13.28 18.68 -7.37
CA THR A 391 -13.00 18.31 -5.99
C THR A 391 -11.87 17.28 -5.92
N LEU A 392 -11.95 16.23 -6.73
CA LEU A 392 -10.94 15.19 -6.86
C LEU A 392 -9.56 15.77 -7.18
N TYR A 393 -9.47 16.63 -8.19
CA TYR A 393 -8.20 17.25 -8.58
C TYR A 393 -7.64 18.14 -7.47
N ARG A 394 -8.52 18.86 -6.76
CA ARG A 394 -8.08 19.70 -5.63
C ARG A 394 -7.53 18.84 -4.49
N VAL A 395 -8.18 17.73 -4.14
CA VAL A 395 -7.67 16.78 -3.14
C VAL A 395 -6.30 16.24 -3.55
N VAL A 396 -6.16 15.76 -4.80
CA VAL A 396 -4.90 15.18 -5.28
C VAL A 396 -3.76 16.21 -5.31
N LEU A 397 -4.01 17.42 -5.85
CA LEU A 397 -2.97 18.44 -5.99
C LEU A 397 -2.55 19.08 -4.66
N GLU A 398 -3.50 19.41 -3.78
CA GLU A 398 -3.16 20.02 -2.49
C GLU A 398 -2.35 19.05 -1.61
N ASN A 399 -2.69 17.76 -1.64
CA ASN A 399 -2.02 16.75 -0.81
C ASN A 399 -0.66 16.29 -1.35
N THR A 400 -0.38 16.56 -2.63
CA THR A 400 0.94 16.35 -3.23
C THR A 400 1.75 17.65 -3.33
N ASN A 401 1.23 18.76 -2.80
CA ASN A 401 1.81 20.10 -2.97
C ASN A 401 2.13 20.42 -4.44
N TYR A 402 1.29 19.93 -5.36
CA TYR A 402 1.42 20.11 -6.80
C TYR A 402 2.72 19.54 -7.40
N ALA A 403 3.49 18.79 -6.63
CA ALA A 403 4.77 18.20 -7.06
C ALA A 403 4.61 17.15 -8.17
N ILE A 404 3.42 16.57 -8.31
CA ILE A 404 3.07 15.65 -9.41
C ILE A 404 2.74 16.36 -10.73
N MET A 405 2.55 17.68 -10.69
CA MET A 405 2.14 18.48 -11.85
C MET A 405 3.28 19.34 -12.39
N ASP A 406 4.09 19.94 -11.52
CA ASP A 406 5.21 20.79 -11.93
C ASP A 406 6.36 20.74 -10.92
N ARG A 407 7.59 20.60 -11.41
CA ARG A 407 8.80 20.59 -10.58
C ARG A 407 9.02 21.92 -9.85
N GLN A 408 8.65 23.05 -10.45
CA GLN A 408 8.79 24.36 -9.82
C GLN A 408 7.93 24.49 -8.55
N ALA A 409 6.84 23.73 -8.42
CA ALA A 409 6.03 23.69 -7.21
C ALA A 409 6.83 23.18 -6.00
N ILE A 410 7.75 22.24 -6.21
CA ILE A 410 8.63 21.69 -5.17
C ILE A 410 9.56 22.78 -4.61
N ASP A 411 10.19 23.56 -5.49
CA ASP A 411 11.12 24.62 -5.10
C ASP A 411 10.40 25.76 -4.38
N LEU A 412 9.24 26.19 -4.90
CA LEU A 412 8.43 27.24 -4.29
C LEU A 412 7.86 26.81 -2.94
N TYR A 413 7.45 25.55 -2.82
CA TYR A 413 7.03 24.98 -1.54
C TYR A 413 8.19 24.99 -0.53
N ALA A 414 9.37 24.50 -0.93
CA ALA A 414 10.54 24.47 -0.07
C ALA A 414 10.94 25.88 0.40
N ALA A 415 10.94 26.87 -0.49
CA ALA A 415 11.20 28.27 -0.15
C ALA A 415 10.17 28.82 0.85
N SER A 416 8.87 28.60 0.62
CA SER A 416 7.79 28.98 1.53
C SER A 416 7.92 28.32 2.90
N TYR A 417 8.26 27.02 2.94
CA TYR A 417 8.47 26.26 4.16
C TYR A 417 9.67 26.76 4.96
N GLN A 418 10.81 27.02 4.30
CA GLN A 418 12.01 27.53 4.96
C GLN A 418 11.81 28.95 5.49
N ALA A 419 11.16 29.83 4.72
CA ALA A 419 10.81 31.17 5.19
C ALA A 419 9.88 31.12 6.41
N LYS A 420 8.90 30.19 6.43
CA LYS A 420 8.05 29.94 7.60
C LYS A 420 8.87 29.50 8.81
N LEU A 421 9.78 28.54 8.64
CA LEU A 421 10.65 28.06 9.72
C LEU A 421 11.51 29.19 10.28
N ALA A 422 12.13 30.00 9.42
CA ALA A 422 12.93 31.15 9.84
C ALA A 422 12.09 32.17 10.62
N PHE A 423 10.89 32.50 10.13
CA PHE A 423 9.96 33.39 10.83
C PHE A 423 9.56 32.86 12.21
N VAL A 424 9.14 31.60 12.32
CA VAL A 424 8.74 30.97 13.60
C VAL A 424 9.91 30.90 14.58
N GLN A 425 11.13 30.69 14.08
CA GLN A 425 12.36 30.69 14.88
C GLN A 425 12.88 32.10 15.19
N LYS A 426 12.17 33.17 14.78
CA LYS A 426 12.59 34.57 14.91
C LYS A 426 13.95 34.89 14.25
N LYS A 427 14.30 34.12 13.21
CA LYS A 427 15.51 34.27 12.39
C LYS A 427 15.24 34.90 11.02
N GLY A 428 13.98 35.21 10.72
CA GLY A 428 13.55 35.84 9.46
C GLY A 428 12.33 36.74 9.69
N SER A 429 12.02 37.57 8.68
CA SER A 429 10.93 38.55 8.76
C SER A 429 9.56 37.93 8.42
N LYS A 430 8.47 38.59 8.85
CA LYS A 430 7.11 38.20 8.46
C LYS A 430 6.87 38.48 6.98
N GLU A 431 7.51 39.53 6.48
CA GLU A 431 7.47 40.01 5.11
C GLU A 431 8.04 38.96 4.15
N ASP A 432 9.20 38.38 4.47
CA ASP A 432 9.83 37.33 3.66
C ASP A 432 8.96 36.07 3.59
N PHE A 433 8.40 35.64 4.73
CA PHE A 433 7.45 34.52 4.75
C PHE A 433 6.20 34.82 3.93
N SER A 434 5.63 36.01 4.06
CA SER A 434 4.43 36.41 3.33
C SER A 434 4.68 36.44 1.82
N LYS A 435 5.84 36.94 1.39
CA LYS A 435 6.27 36.97 -0.02
C LYS A 435 6.45 35.56 -0.59
N ALA A 436 7.18 34.68 0.10
CA ALA A 436 7.39 33.31 -0.34
C ALA A 436 6.08 32.50 -0.41
N ARG A 437 5.20 32.69 0.58
CA ARG A 437 3.88 32.05 0.61
C ARG A 437 2.97 32.54 -0.52
N ALA A 438 2.97 33.84 -0.81
CA ALA A 438 2.17 34.42 -1.90
C ALA A 438 2.64 33.89 -3.25
N ALA A 439 3.96 33.80 -3.49
CA ALA A 439 4.51 33.21 -4.71
C ALA A 439 4.06 31.76 -4.91
N TYR A 440 4.18 30.91 -3.88
CA TYR A 440 3.70 29.53 -3.95
C TYR A 440 2.19 29.43 -4.16
N THR A 441 1.41 30.27 -3.47
CA THR A 441 -0.07 30.25 -3.56
C THR A 441 -0.56 30.70 -4.94
N SER A 442 0.03 31.75 -5.52
CA SER A 442 -0.31 32.17 -6.88
C SER A 442 0.01 31.07 -7.88
N PHE A 443 1.21 30.49 -7.79
CA PHE A 443 1.67 29.45 -8.70
C PHE A 443 0.76 28.22 -8.69
N LYS A 444 0.40 27.72 -7.50
CA LYS A 444 -0.46 26.53 -7.40
C LYS A 444 -1.88 26.77 -7.91
N GLU A 445 -2.44 27.97 -7.79
CA GLU A 445 -3.77 28.27 -8.37
C GLU A 445 -3.72 28.30 -9.90
N ASP A 446 -2.62 28.77 -10.49
CA ASP A 446 -2.46 28.72 -11.94
C ASP A 446 -2.25 27.29 -12.45
N LEU A 447 -1.50 26.46 -11.72
CA LEU A 447 -1.43 25.02 -11.98
C LEU A 447 -2.81 24.36 -11.87
N TYR A 448 -3.60 24.68 -10.85
CA TYR A 448 -4.95 24.13 -10.72
C TYR A 448 -5.83 24.47 -11.92
N LYS A 449 -5.82 25.73 -12.39
CA LYS A 449 -6.55 26.14 -13.61
C LYS A 449 -6.09 25.34 -14.83
N LYS A 450 -4.77 25.14 -14.99
CA LYS A 450 -4.19 24.35 -16.08
C LYS A 450 -4.62 22.88 -16.01
N ALA A 451 -4.67 22.29 -14.82
CA ALA A 451 -5.16 20.93 -14.64
C ALA A 451 -6.66 20.80 -14.96
N MET A 452 -7.46 21.82 -14.69
CA MET A 452 -8.88 21.79 -15.03
C MET A 452 -9.14 21.85 -16.54
N SER A 453 -8.29 22.55 -17.30
CA SER A 453 -8.44 22.75 -18.75
C SER A 453 -7.81 21.67 -19.64
N GLY A 454 -6.98 20.77 -19.09
CA GLY A 454 -6.32 19.71 -19.86
C GLY A 454 -5.99 18.46 -19.04
N ASP A 455 -5.38 17.46 -19.68
CA ASP A 455 -4.89 16.25 -19.00
C ASP A 455 -3.45 16.44 -18.50
N THR A 456 -3.27 17.34 -17.54
CA THR A 456 -1.93 17.72 -17.03
C THR A 456 -1.75 17.43 -15.54
N LEU A 457 -2.69 16.72 -14.91
CA LEU A 457 -2.67 16.48 -13.45
C LEU A 457 -1.36 15.82 -12.99
N PHE A 458 -0.85 14.87 -13.79
CA PHE A 458 0.36 14.10 -13.53
C PHE A 458 1.51 14.50 -14.47
N ALA A 459 1.53 15.74 -14.96
CA ALA A 459 2.52 16.19 -15.95
C ALA A 459 3.98 16.16 -15.44
N ASN A 460 4.19 16.10 -14.13
CA ASN A 460 5.50 15.90 -13.51
C ASN A 460 5.61 14.50 -12.87
N VAL A 461 5.14 13.48 -13.59
CA VAL A 461 5.43 12.07 -13.33
C VAL A 461 6.11 11.48 -14.56
N GLY A 462 7.38 11.12 -14.44
CA GLY A 462 8.18 10.54 -15.52
C GLY A 462 7.84 9.08 -15.79
N PRO A 463 8.26 8.56 -16.97
CA PRO A 463 8.14 7.13 -17.27
C PRO A 463 8.98 6.30 -16.31
N GLN A 464 8.56 5.07 -16.05
CA GLN A 464 9.36 4.13 -15.27
C GLN A 464 10.54 3.63 -16.12
N LEU A 465 11.77 3.85 -15.66
CA LEU A 465 13.01 3.50 -16.36
C LEU A 465 13.83 2.52 -15.54
N TRP A 466 13.40 1.26 -15.55
CA TRP A 466 13.98 0.22 -14.71
C TRP A 466 15.32 -0.30 -15.21
N PHE A 467 16.24 -0.50 -14.28
CA PHE A 467 17.50 -1.18 -14.49
C PHE A 467 17.77 -2.18 -13.36
N THR A 468 18.62 -3.15 -13.67
CA THR A 468 19.01 -4.24 -12.76
C THR A 468 20.52 -4.39 -12.70
N GLY A 469 20.99 -5.03 -11.65
CA GLY A 469 22.39 -5.40 -11.44
C GLY A 469 22.51 -6.36 -10.27
N LYS A 470 23.73 -6.78 -9.96
CA LYS A 470 24.06 -7.63 -8.82
C LYS A 470 24.84 -6.83 -7.79
N LEU A 471 24.44 -6.92 -6.53
CA LEU A 471 25.11 -6.31 -5.39
C LEU A 471 25.73 -7.40 -4.53
N LYS A 472 27.04 -7.31 -4.31
CA LYS A 472 27.77 -8.18 -3.38
C LYS A 472 27.88 -7.47 -2.02
N LEU A 473 27.31 -8.08 -0.97
CA LEU A 473 27.37 -7.58 0.40
C LEU A 473 28.47 -8.33 1.17
N GLU A 474 29.65 -7.72 1.33
CA GLU A 474 30.81 -8.36 1.98
C GLU A 474 30.72 -8.36 3.51
N GLU A 475 30.07 -7.37 4.11
CA GLU A 475 29.80 -7.29 5.56
C GLU A 475 28.30 -7.07 5.79
N LYS A 476 27.59 -8.14 6.17
CA LYS A 476 26.20 -8.00 6.62
C LYS A 476 26.18 -7.65 8.10
N LYS A 477 25.52 -6.55 8.46
CA LYS A 477 25.11 -6.35 9.87
C LYS A 477 24.25 -7.56 10.28
N ALA A 478 24.53 -8.12 11.46
CA ALA A 478 23.74 -9.22 12.00
C ALA A 478 22.24 -8.85 12.02
N GLY A 479 21.39 -9.74 11.51
CA GLY A 479 19.95 -9.52 11.33
C GLY A 479 19.55 -9.07 9.92
N LEU A 480 20.40 -8.32 9.20
CA LEU A 480 20.01 -7.74 7.92
C LEU A 480 19.75 -8.82 6.84
N PHE A 481 18.49 -8.97 6.43
CA PHE A 481 18.02 -9.94 5.45
C PHE A 481 18.24 -11.41 5.84
N ASP A 482 18.26 -11.75 7.13
CA ASP A 482 18.51 -13.13 7.59
C ASP A 482 17.53 -14.15 7.00
N LEU A 483 16.25 -13.76 6.85
CA LEU A 483 15.23 -14.61 6.26
C LEU A 483 15.50 -14.86 4.77
N LYS A 484 15.70 -13.79 3.98
CA LYS A 484 16.06 -13.90 2.56
C LYS A 484 17.35 -14.72 2.40
N THR A 485 18.32 -14.53 3.28
CA THR A 485 19.59 -15.27 3.31
C THR A 485 19.38 -16.77 3.55
N LYS A 486 18.49 -17.14 4.48
CA LYS A 486 18.13 -18.55 4.72
C LYS A 486 17.44 -19.17 3.51
N ILE A 487 16.54 -18.44 2.85
CA ILE A 487 15.86 -18.91 1.64
C ILE A 487 16.85 -19.07 0.49
N ALA A 488 17.69 -18.07 0.22
CA ALA A 488 18.74 -18.11 -0.80
C ALA A 488 19.66 -19.34 -0.62
N LYS A 489 20.12 -19.62 0.61
CA LYS A 489 20.91 -20.82 0.92
C LYS A 489 20.15 -22.12 0.61
N LYS A 490 18.87 -22.20 0.97
CA LYS A 490 18.03 -23.38 0.66
C LYS A 490 17.82 -23.56 -0.85
N LEU A 491 17.81 -22.48 -1.62
CA LEU A 491 17.69 -22.48 -3.08
C LEU A 491 19.04 -22.64 -3.79
N GLY A 492 20.15 -22.82 -3.06
CA GLY A 492 21.49 -22.99 -3.64
C GLY A 492 22.12 -21.71 -4.22
N GLN A 493 21.61 -20.55 -3.83
CA GLN A 493 22.11 -19.24 -4.26
C GLN A 493 23.19 -18.72 -3.32
N ASP A 494 24.11 -17.90 -3.84
CA ASP A 494 25.10 -17.20 -3.01
C ASP A 494 24.37 -16.21 -2.08
N PRO A 495 24.40 -16.41 -0.75
CA PRO A 495 23.70 -15.53 0.17
C PRO A 495 24.23 -14.09 0.17
N ASN A 496 25.42 -13.83 -0.38
CA ASN A 496 26.03 -12.50 -0.37
C ASN A 496 25.84 -11.74 -1.68
N VAL A 497 25.30 -12.38 -2.72
CA VAL A 497 25.06 -11.75 -4.02
C VAL A 497 23.57 -11.64 -4.27
N TRP A 498 23.10 -10.42 -4.47
CA TRP A 498 21.69 -10.10 -4.63
C TRP A 498 21.45 -9.41 -5.96
N GLU A 499 20.45 -9.82 -6.71
CA GLU A 499 19.97 -9.00 -7.83
C GLU A 499 19.17 -7.81 -7.25
N PHE A 500 19.35 -6.61 -7.81
CA PHE A 500 18.54 -5.46 -7.46
C PHE A 500 17.76 -4.93 -8.65
N ARG A 501 16.65 -4.25 -8.37
CA ARG A 501 15.87 -3.53 -9.39
C ARG A 501 15.56 -2.13 -8.92
N LEU A 502 15.91 -1.14 -9.72
CA LEU A 502 15.73 0.28 -9.41
C LEU A 502 15.19 1.02 -10.64
N ASP A 503 14.36 2.03 -10.41
CA ASP A 503 13.88 2.94 -11.45
C ASP A 503 14.71 4.23 -11.39
N LEU A 504 15.35 4.59 -12.51
CA LEU A 504 16.19 5.77 -12.63
C LEU A 504 15.45 7.08 -12.28
N ASN A 505 14.14 7.13 -12.51
CA ASN A 505 13.33 8.31 -12.22
C ASN A 505 12.87 8.41 -10.75
N THR A 506 12.98 7.33 -9.97
CA THR A 506 12.64 7.31 -8.54
C THR A 506 13.84 7.13 -7.62
N VAL A 507 14.96 6.60 -8.12
CA VAL A 507 16.17 6.31 -7.35
C VAL A 507 16.66 7.52 -6.54
N THR A 508 17.12 7.27 -5.32
CA THR A 508 17.71 8.27 -4.43
C THR A 508 19.24 8.27 -4.56
N ALA A 509 19.89 9.33 -4.07
CA ALA A 509 21.35 9.35 -3.98
C ALA A 509 21.86 8.23 -3.05
N LYS A 510 21.08 7.88 -2.01
CA LYS A 510 21.40 6.77 -1.11
C LYS A 510 21.39 5.43 -1.82
N MET A 511 20.36 5.14 -2.62
CA MET A 511 20.31 3.92 -3.42
C MET A 511 21.47 3.82 -4.41
N LEU A 512 21.81 4.92 -5.08
CA LEU A 512 22.96 4.97 -6.00
C LEU A 512 24.29 4.70 -5.27
N LYS A 513 24.46 5.26 -4.07
CA LYS A 513 25.61 4.96 -3.22
C LYS A 513 25.67 3.49 -2.81
N ALA A 514 24.53 2.92 -2.44
CA ALA A 514 24.43 1.52 -2.02
C ALA A 514 24.82 0.54 -3.13
N ILE A 515 24.63 0.90 -4.40
CA ILE A 515 25.04 0.07 -5.55
C ILE A 515 26.46 0.40 -6.07
N GLY A 516 27.20 1.30 -5.40
CA GLY A 516 28.64 1.51 -5.63
C GLY A 516 29.05 2.84 -6.25
N PHE A 517 28.12 3.76 -6.53
CA PHE A 517 28.49 5.13 -6.92
C PHE A 517 29.03 5.91 -5.71
N ASP A 518 30.01 6.80 -5.92
CA ASP A 518 30.42 7.75 -4.87
C ASP A 518 29.37 8.84 -4.65
N GLU A 519 29.49 9.57 -3.53
CA GLU A 519 28.53 10.60 -3.13
C GLU A 519 28.38 11.70 -4.19
N ALA A 520 29.49 12.19 -4.74
CA ALA A 520 29.48 13.25 -5.74
C ALA A 520 28.74 12.80 -7.02
N THR A 521 28.98 11.58 -7.47
CA THR A 521 28.35 11.00 -8.66
C THR A 521 26.87 10.72 -8.43
N ALA A 522 26.52 10.16 -7.27
CA ALA A 522 25.12 9.91 -6.90
C ALA A 522 24.31 11.21 -6.86
N GLU A 523 24.83 12.25 -6.21
CA GLU A 523 24.19 13.57 -6.15
C GLU A 523 24.13 14.25 -7.53
N LYS A 524 25.17 14.09 -8.37
CA LYS A 524 25.18 14.56 -9.76
C LYS A 524 24.04 13.93 -10.55
N ILE A 525 23.83 12.61 -10.46
CA ILE A 525 22.75 11.91 -11.17
C ILE A 525 21.38 12.46 -10.76
N VAL A 526 21.13 12.57 -9.45
CA VAL A 526 19.87 13.11 -8.92
C VAL A 526 19.67 14.57 -9.33
N THR A 527 20.71 15.38 -9.28
CA THR A 527 20.69 16.81 -9.66
C THR A 527 20.42 16.99 -11.15
N GLU A 528 21.02 16.16 -12.02
CA GLU A 528 20.78 16.24 -13.46
C GLU A 528 19.34 15.82 -13.81
N ARG A 529 18.78 14.79 -13.15
CA ARG A 529 17.35 14.47 -13.25
C ARG A 529 16.48 15.66 -12.86
N GLN A 530 16.85 16.35 -11.79
CA GLN A 530 16.12 17.53 -11.34
C GLN A 530 16.21 18.68 -12.35
N LYS A 531 17.38 18.93 -12.95
CA LYS A 531 17.60 20.03 -13.91
C LYS A 531 16.97 19.78 -15.28
N ARG A 532 17.13 18.58 -15.82
CA ARG A 532 16.67 18.21 -17.17
C ARG A 532 15.19 17.84 -17.23
N GLY A 533 14.57 17.61 -16.08
CA GLY A 533 13.31 16.88 -15.98
C GLY A 533 13.55 15.37 -15.96
N PHE A 534 12.47 14.61 -15.88
CA PHE A 534 12.57 13.15 -15.86
C PHE A 534 13.31 12.61 -17.09
N PHE A 535 14.14 11.61 -16.85
CA PHE A 535 14.83 10.91 -17.92
C PHE A 535 13.83 10.18 -18.81
N THR A 536 14.12 10.11 -20.11
CA THR A 536 13.36 9.36 -21.11
C THR A 536 14.33 8.60 -22.01
N GLY A 537 14.00 7.36 -22.40
CA GLY A 537 14.85 6.51 -23.22
C GLY A 537 15.41 5.31 -22.47
N GLU A 538 16.59 4.84 -22.85
CA GLU A 538 17.21 3.62 -22.29
C GLU A 538 17.93 3.92 -20.96
N PRO A 539 17.53 3.31 -19.84
CA PRO A 539 18.00 3.68 -18.50
C PRO A 539 19.52 3.55 -18.30
N VAL A 540 20.14 2.49 -18.81
CA VAL A 540 21.56 2.21 -18.55
C VAL A 540 22.46 3.17 -19.32
N LYS A 541 22.10 3.51 -20.55
CA LYS A 541 22.76 4.54 -21.36
C LYS A 541 22.67 5.90 -20.66
N LEU A 542 21.49 6.31 -20.21
CA LEU A 542 21.27 7.59 -19.53
C LEU A 542 22.03 7.67 -18.21
N LEU A 543 22.05 6.57 -17.45
CA LEU A 543 22.85 6.47 -16.23
C LEU A 543 24.34 6.64 -16.52
N GLY A 544 24.85 6.03 -17.60
CA GLY A 544 26.25 6.17 -18.02
C GLY A 544 26.61 7.59 -18.48
N GLU A 545 25.77 8.22 -19.28
CA GLU A 545 25.94 9.61 -19.72
C GLU A 545 25.97 10.59 -18.53
N THR A 546 25.11 10.35 -17.54
CA THR A 546 24.95 11.25 -16.40
C THR A 546 26.05 11.05 -15.35
N ALA A 547 26.34 9.79 -15.01
CA ALA A 547 27.42 9.46 -14.07
C ALA A 547 28.79 9.92 -14.60
N GLY A 548 29.02 9.74 -15.91
CA GLY A 548 30.33 9.86 -16.54
C GLY A 548 30.95 8.48 -16.78
N GLN A 549 31.71 8.35 -17.87
CA GLN A 549 32.17 7.06 -18.39
C GLN A 549 32.96 6.24 -17.37
N GLU A 550 33.87 6.86 -16.62
CA GLU A 550 34.73 6.17 -15.65
C GLU A 550 33.94 5.60 -14.47
N ALA A 551 33.16 6.44 -13.79
CA ALA A 551 32.32 6.03 -12.66
C ALA A 551 31.31 4.95 -13.07
N PHE A 552 30.67 5.12 -14.23
CA PHE A 552 29.74 4.15 -14.78
C PHE A 552 30.43 2.83 -15.14
N ALA A 553 31.57 2.85 -15.83
CA ALA A 553 32.30 1.64 -16.19
C ALA A 553 32.73 0.85 -14.94
N LYS A 554 33.17 1.54 -13.89
CA LYS A 554 33.48 0.92 -12.60
C LYS A 554 32.26 0.21 -12.02
N VAL A 555 31.14 0.91 -11.80
CA VAL A 555 29.93 0.32 -11.21
C VAL A 555 29.35 -0.78 -12.11
N LYS A 556 29.35 -0.61 -13.43
CA LYS A 556 28.88 -1.62 -14.38
C LYS A 556 29.75 -2.87 -14.35
N SER A 557 31.08 -2.74 -14.22
CA SER A 557 31.96 -3.91 -14.11
C SER A 557 31.73 -4.71 -12.83
N GLN A 558 31.37 -4.04 -11.73
CA GLN A 558 31.11 -4.65 -10.43
C GLN A 558 29.72 -5.29 -10.32
N THR A 559 28.71 -4.65 -10.92
CA THR A 559 27.30 -5.03 -10.74
C THR A 559 26.68 -5.67 -11.97
N GLY A 560 27.28 -5.54 -13.15
CA GLY A 560 26.71 -6.02 -14.41
C GLY A 560 25.45 -5.26 -14.85
N LEU A 561 25.39 -3.93 -14.61
CA LEU A 561 24.23 -3.08 -14.92
C LEU A 561 23.61 -3.38 -16.30
N ALA A 562 22.31 -3.63 -16.31
CA ALA A 562 21.51 -3.91 -17.50
C ALA A 562 20.12 -3.27 -17.42
N ALA A 563 19.53 -2.99 -18.58
CA ALA A 563 18.16 -2.51 -18.66
C ALA A 563 17.22 -3.61 -18.14
N TYR A 564 16.14 -3.21 -17.47
CA TYR A 564 15.11 -4.13 -17.01
C TYR A 564 13.75 -3.69 -17.54
N THR A 565 12.96 -4.66 -18.00
CA THR A 565 11.56 -4.43 -18.38
C THR A 565 10.70 -5.37 -17.53
N PRO A 566 9.86 -4.83 -16.65
CA PRO A 566 8.94 -5.65 -15.86
C PRO A 566 8.05 -6.49 -16.78
N LYS A 567 7.75 -7.73 -16.36
CA LYS A 567 6.88 -8.66 -17.10
C LYS A 567 5.70 -9.10 -16.22
N GLY A 568 5.13 -8.15 -15.48
CA GLY A 568 4.14 -8.42 -14.43
C GLY A 568 4.79 -8.71 -13.07
N PRO A 569 4.03 -9.29 -12.12
CA PRO A 569 4.49 -9.54 -10.76
C PRO A 569 5.73 -10.45 -10.73
N THR A 570 6.68 -10.13 -9.85
CA THR A 570 7.87 -10.98 -9.69
C THR A 570 7.50 -12.35 -9.10
N PRO A 571 7.95 -13.47 -9.71
CA PRO A 571 7.72 -14.81 -9.17
C PRO A 571 8.30 -15.00 -7.75
N PRO A 572 7.66 -15.79 -6.86
CA PRO A 572 8.09 -15.92 -5.46
C PRO A 572 9.52 -16.45 -5.25
N ASP A 573 9.96 -17.37 -6.09
CA ASP A 573 11.32 -17.95 -6.08
C ASP A 573 12.38 -16.91 -6.45
N THR A 574 12.06 -16.04 -7.41
CA THR A 574 12.90 -14.92 -7.83
C THR A 574 12.90 -13.82 -6.76
N ALA A 575 11.73 -13.49 -6.21
CA ALA A 575 11.51 -12.49 -5.17
C ALA A 575 12.38 -12.71 -3.92
N ALA A 576 12.61 -13.97 -3.55
CA ALA A 576 13.46 -14.33 -2.41
C ALA A 576 14.94 -13.93 -2.57
N SER A 577 15.39 -13.70 -3.80
CA SER A 577 16.79 -13.40 -4.17
C SER A 577 17.02 -11.95 -4.61
N LEU A 578 15.97 -11.12 -4.52
CA LEU A 578 15.98 -9.74 -4.97
C LEU A 578 16.07 -8.77 -3.79
N LEU A 579 16.82 -7.69 -3.99
CA LEU A 579 16.73 -6.46 -3.22
C LEU A 579 15.84 -5.48 -3.97
N TRP A 580 14.77 -5.10 -3.31
CA TRP A 580 13.83 -4.11 -3.81
C TRP A 580 14.31 -2.68 -3.53
N PRO A 581 13.75 -1.65 -4.18
CA PRO A 581 14.11 -0.26 -3.89
C PRO A 581 14.12 0.05 -2.39
N GLU A 582 13.10 -0.35 -1.66
CA GLU A 582 12.97 -0.15 -0.21
C GLU A 582 13.98 -0.96 0.62
N ASP A 583 14.46 -2.11 0.14
CA ASP A 583 15.56 -2.83 0.79
C ASP A 583 16.87 -2.07 0.64
N ILE A 584 17.10 -1.51 -0.55
CA ILE A 584 18.32 -0.76 -0.88
C ILE A 584 18.37 0.56 -0.12
N GLU A 585 17.25 1.28 0.02
CA GLU A 585 17.18 2.52 0.80
C GLU A 585 17.51 2.29 2.29
N LYS A 586 17.33 1.06 2.79
CA LYS A 586 17.67 0.67 4.17
C LYS A 586 19.12 0.23 4.34
N LEU A 587 19.86 -0.01 3.26
CA LEU A 587 21.26 -0.39 3.34
C LEU A 587 22.10 0.72 4.00
N PRO A 588 23.04 0.37 4.89
CA PRO A 588 24.00 1.33 5.40
C PRO A 588 24.92 1.77 4.25
N VAL A 589 25.18 3.07 4.17
CA VAL A 589 26.12 3.66 3.22
C VAL A 589 27.17 4.46 3.98
N ALA A 590 28.40 4.51 3.46
CA ALA A 590 29.49 5.27 4.09
C ALA A 590 29.07 6.75 4.30
N GLY A 591 29.38 7.28 5.48
CA GLY A 591 29.07 8.65 5.88
C GLY A 591 27.70 8.86 6.58
N GLU A 592 26.89 7.81 6.76
CA GLU A 592 25.69 7.88 7.62
C GLU A 592 26.04 7.47 9.07
N ASN A 593 25.84 8.40 10.01
CA ASN A 593 25.86 8.15 11.47
C ASN A 593 24.46 7.88 11.99
#